data_AF-A0A1J5JXS6-F1
#
_entry.id   AF-A0A1J5JXS6-F1
#
_cell.length_a   1.000
_cell.length_b   1.000
_cell.length_c   1.000
_cell.angle_alpha   90.00
_cell.angle_beta   90.00
_cell.angle_gamma   90.00
#
_symmetry.space_group_name_H-M   'P 1'
#
loop_
_entity.id
_entity.type
_entity.pdbx_description
1 polymer ?
#
loop_
_entity_poly.entity_id
_entity_poly.type
_entity_poly.pdbx_seq_one_letter_code
_entity_poly.pdbx_strand_id
1 'polypeptide(L)' 'MCDDVGIFEALKYAMLTCQSVNIGLNRRNQAEKIEGVVKKVYENHFHIALADEPLPFEHDATFPISEVEYVEYS' A
#
# COMPACT_ATOMS: atom_id res chain seq x y z
N MET A 1 8.48 7.37 19.41
CA MET A 1 7.44 6.36 19.08
C MET A 1 6.41 7.06 18.22
N CYS A 2 6.75 7.38 16.97
CA CYS A 2 5.92 8.30 16.17
C CYS A 2 6.00 8.01 14.67
N ASP A 3 5.69 6.80 14.19
CA ASP A 3 5.64 6.59 12.72
C ASP A 3 4.51 5.64 12.27
N ASP A 4 4.13 4.63 13.05
CA ASP A 4 3.14 3.64 12.59
C ASP A 4 1.69 4.16 12.45
N VAL A 5 1.31 5.17 13.25
CA VAL A 5 -0.06 5.73 13.21
C VAL A 5 -0.31 6.45 11.88
N GLY A 6 0.68 7.13 11.33
CA GLY A 6 0.55 7.91 10.10
C GLY A 6 0.33 7.03 8.87
N ILE A 7 1.04 5.91 8.77
CA ILE A 7 0.93 4.99 7.61
C ILE A 7 -0.46 4.34 7.56
N PHE A 8 -0.95 3.87 8.70
CA PHE A 8 -2.26 3.22 8.74
C PHE A 8 -3.39 4.17 8.34
N GLU A 9 -3.36 5.41 8.83
CA GLU A 9 -4.32 6.43 8.44
C GLU A 9 -4.18 6.81 6.96
N ALA A 10 -2.95 6.92 6.44
CA ALA A 10 -2.71 7.22 5.04
C ALA A 10 -3.28 6.14 4.09
N LEU A 11 -3.07 4.86 4.42
CA LEU A 11 -3.64 3.73 3.68
C LEU A 11 -5.17 3.71 3.75
N LYS A 12 -5.75 3.99 4.92
CA LYS A 12 -7.21 4.11 5.07
C LYS A 12 -7.77 5.25 4.24
N TYR A 13 -7.09 6.40 4.23
CA TYR A 13 -7.50 7.54 3.43
C TYR A 13 -7.46 7.18 1.94
N ALA A 14 -6.37 6.55 1.46
CA ALA A 14 -6.26 6.08 0.07
C ALA A 14 -7.39 5.10 -0.31
N MET A 15 -7.74 4.18 0.59
CA MET A 15 -8.86 3.26 0.42
C MET A 15 -10.21 3.98 0.30
N LEU A 16 -10.45 5.01 1.13
CA LEU A 16 -11.69 5.78 1.12
C LEU A 16 -11.82 6.67 -0.13
N THR A 17 -10.71 7.19 -0.64
CA THR A 17 -10.69 8.06 -1.81
C THR A 17 -10.57 7.30 -3.13
N CYS A 18 -10.28 6.00 -3.09
CA CYS A 18 -9.96 5.18 -4.27
C CYS A 18 -8.85 5.78 -5.14
N GLN A 19 -7.94 6.56 -4.54
CA GLN A 19 -6.82 7.19 -5.25
C GLN A 19 -5.71 6.18 -5.51
N SER A 20 -5.02 6.34 -6.65
CA SER A 20 -3.75 5.66 -6.89
C SER A 20 -2.71 6.24 -5.94
N VAL A 21 -1.95 5.37 -5.29
CA VAL A 21 -0.88 5.74 -4.36
C VAL A 21 0.39 5.00 -4.69
N ASN A 22 1.51 5.68 -4.45
CA ASN A 22 2.84 5.10 -4.43
C ASN A 22 3.17 4.67 -3.00
N ILE A 23 3.55 3.41 -2.81
CA ILE A 23 3.92 2.87 -1.50
C ILE A 23 5.37 2.40 -1.56
N GLY A 24 6.19 2.92 -0.65
CA GLY A 24 7.52 2.41 -0.38
C GLY A 24 7.47 1.25 0.60
N LEU A 25 8.03 0.12 0.21
CA LEU A 25 8.15 -1.08 1.03
C LEU A 25 9.62 -1.36 1.35
N ASN A 26 9.89 -1.81 2.58
CA ASN A 26 11.19 -2.34 2.98
C ASN A 26 11.07 -3.83 3.28
N ARG A 27 11.39 -4.64 2.29
CA ARG A 27 11.31 -6.09 2.38
C ARG A 27 12.72 -6.66 2.37
N ARG A 28 13.09 -7.36 3.45
CA ARG A 28 14.39 -8.07 3.52
C ARG A 28 15.60 -7.18 3.22
N ASN A 29 15.60 -5.93 3.71
CA ASN A 29 16.62 -4.90 3.43
C ASN A 29 16.69 -4.48 1.95
N GLN A 30 15.60 -4.63 1.20
CA GLN A 30 15.45 -4.10 -0.15
C GLN A 30 14.30 -3.10 -0.16
N ALA A 31 14.59 -1.89 -0.64
CA ALA A 31 13.59 -0.87 -0.89
C ALA A 31 12.88 -1.19 -2.21
N GLU A 32 11.58 -1.41 -2.13
CA GLU A 32 10.69 -1.69 -3.25
C GLU A 32 9.64 -0.58 -3.32
N LYS A 33 9.30 -0.14 -4.53
CA LYS A 33 8.25 0.87 -4.74
C LYS A 33 7.14 0.21 -5.54
N ILE A 34 5.92 0.26 -5.03
CA ILE A 34 4.72 -0.22 -5.72
C ILE A 34 3.75 0.94 -5.96
N GLU A 35 3.02 0.88 -7.06
CA GLU A 35 1.93 1.82 -7.36
C GLU A 35 0.62 1.06 -7.54
N GLY A 36 -0.46 1.57 -6.96
CA GLY A 36 -1.77 0.97 -7.12
C GLY A 36 -2.86 1.62 -6.28
N VAL A 37 -4.06 1.03 -6.33
CA VAL A 37 -5.23 1.49 -5.57
C VAL A 37 -5.48 0.55 -4.38
N VAL A 38 -5.44 1.10 -3.17
CA VAL A 38 -5.71 0.34 -1.94
C VAL A 38 -7.19 -0.05 -1.91
N LYS A 39 -7.47 -1.36 -1.84
CA LYS A 39 -8.83 -1.91 -1.84
C LYS A 39 -9.38 -2.13 -0.43
N LYS A 40 -8.53 -2.62 0.47
CA LYS A 40 -8.89 -2.91 1.87
C LYS A 40 -7.68 -2.72 2.78
N VAL A 41 -7.93 -2.27 4.01
CA VAL A 41 -6.91 -2.12 5.06
C VAL A 41 -7.38 -2.83 6.31
N TYR A 42 -6.55 -3.73 6.83
CA TYR A 42 -6.73 -4.44 8.10
C TYR A 42 -5.66 -3.98 9.09
N GLU A 43 -5.77 -4.37 10.36
CA GLU A 43 -4.88 -3.90 11.43
C GLU A 43 -3.39 -4.17 11.17
N ASN A 44 -3.05 -5.23 10.43
CA ASN A 44 -1.66 -5.66 10.20
C ASN A 44 -1.26 -5.77 8.71
N HIS A 45 -2.21 -5.68 7.78
CA HIS A 45 -1.95 -5.81 6.35
C HIS A 45 -2.97 -5.02 5.52
N PHE A 46 -2.66 -4.79 4.24
CA PHE A 46 -3.56 -4.15 3.30
C PHE A 46 -3.55 -4.88 1.95
N HIS A 47 -4.63 -4.70 1.20
CA HIS A 47 -4.81 -5.19 -0.17
C HIS A 47 -4.72 -4.02 -1.13
N ILE A 48 -3.95 -4.20 -2.21
CA ILE A 48 -3.76 -3.19 -3.26
C ILE A 48 -3.88 -3.83 -4.64
N ALA A 49 -4.58 -3.14 -5.54
CA ALA A 49 -4.58 -3.48 -6.96
C ALA A 49 -3.45 -2.72 -7.64
N LEU A 50 -2.42 -3.45 -8.11
CA LEU A 50 -1.20 -2.89 -8.70
C LEU A 50 -1.46 -2.32 -10.10
N ALA A 51 -0.84 -1.18 -10.43
CA ALA A 51 -1.02 -0.50 -11.72
C ALA A 51 -0.23 -1.15 -12.88
N ASP A 52 0.88 -1.83 -12.57
CA ASP A 52 1.87 -2.27 -13.57
C ASP A 52 1.68 -3.70 -14.11
N GLU A 53 0.66 -4.45 -13.67
CA GLU A 53 0.43 -5.81 -14.19
C GLU A 53 -0.63 -5.83 -15.31
N PRO A 54 -0.26 -6.10 -16.57
CA PRO A 54 -1.19 -6.23 -17.68
C PRO A 54 -1.82 -7.63 -17.65
N LEU A 55 -2.66 -7.91 -16.65
CA LEU A 55 -3.38 -9.19 -16.58
C LEU A 55 -4.89 -8.98 -16.33
N PRO A 56 -5.76 -9.72 -17.04
CA PRO A 56 -7.22 -9.55 -16.98
C PRO A 56 -7.86 -10.11 -15.69
N PHE A 57 -7.04 -10.44 -14.70
CA PHE A 57 -7.47 -10.91 -13.39
C PHE A 57 -6.95 -9.90 -12.37
N GLU A 58 -7.86 -9.27 -11.63
CA GLU A 58 -7.53 -8.41 -10.49
C GLU A 58 -6.71 -9.22 -9.47
N HIS A 59 -5.39 -9.22 -9.61
CA HIS A 59 -4.48 -9.77 -8.62
C HIS A 59 -4.32 -8.72 -7.52
N ASP A 60 -5.22 -8.77 -6.55
CA ASP A 60 -5.06 -8.06 -5.29
C ASP A 60 -3.78 -8.56 -4.61
N ALA A 61 -2.75 -7.71 -4.55
CA ALA A 61 -1.55 -7.99 -3.80
C ALA A 61 -1.78 -7.66 -2.32
N THR A 62 -1.28 -8.52 -1.43
CA THR A 62 -1.40 -8.33 0.02
C THR A 62 -0.03 -8.03 0.62
N PHE A 63 0.07 -6.94 1.37
CA PHE A 63 1.32 -6.51 2.01
C PHE A 63 1.12 -6.23 3.50
N PRO A 64 2.10 -6.56 4.36
CA PRO A 64 2.08 -6.17 5.77
C PRO A 64 2.26 -4.66 5.90
N ILE A 65 1.51 -4.04 6.83
CA ILE A 65 1.69 -2.60 7.13
C ILE A 65 3.09 -2.34 7.71
N SER A 66 3.64 -3.30 8.46
CA SER A 66 4.99 -3.19 9.04
C SER A 66 6.12 -3.14 8.01
N GLU A 67 5.84 -3.49 6.75
CA GLU A 67 6.81 -3.39 5.66
C GLU A 67 6.74 -2.03 4.96
N VAL A 68 5.78 -1.17 5.29
CA VAL A 68 5.60 0.14 4.64
C VAL A 68 6.53 1.18 5.27
N GLU A 69 7.31 1.86 4.45
CA GLU A 69 8.13 3.01 4.86
C GLU A 69 7.43 4.34 4.59
N TYR A 70 6.68 4.46 3.49
CA TYR A 70 5.94 5.67 3.16
C TYR A 70 4.75 5.39 2.22
N VAL A 71 3.80 6.33 2.22
CA VAL A 71 2.67 6.39 1.29
C VAL A 71 2.63 7.79 0.68
N GLU A 72 2.65 7.88 -0.65
CA GLU A 72 2.62 9.11 -1.41
C GLU A 72 1.43 9.10 -2.39
N TYR A 73 0.66 10.19 -2.42
CA TYR A 73 -0.51 10.33 -3.28
C TYR A 73 -0.13 10.89 -4.64
N SER A 74 -0.62 10.26 -5.72
CA SER A 74 -0.44 10.72 -7.10
C SER A 74 -1.49 11.74 -7.53
#